data_AF-A0A8X7MKB9-F1
#
_entry.id   AF-A0A8X7MKB9-F1
#
_cell.length_a   1.000
_cell.length_b   1.000
_cell.length_c   1.000
_cell.angle_alpha   90.00
_cell.angle_beta   90.00
_cell.angle_gamma   90.00
#
_symmetry.space_group_name_H-M   'P 1'
#
loop_
_entity.id
_entity.type
_entity.pdbx_description
1 polymer ?
#
loop_
_entity_poly.entity_id
_entity_poly.type
_entity_poly.pdbx_seq_one_letter_code
_entity_poly.pdbx_strand_id
1 'polypeptide(L)'
;MSFARSAFALTARAATRSAVSAAPRRSIASAPVGEEFINERKHAAEHAGKSADLWRKISLYVCIPGAAVMAVYIYGIEAAHIHHRDHEIHENGGELPERVMYEYNNIRKRVSTAICIPIIIHRFFLTCAHTSPLLSSSSAAQSFPWGQQSLFFNQKANYPSEEM
;
A
#
# COMPACT_ATOMS: atom_id res chain seq x y z
N MET A 1 7.41 -94.12 16.95
CA MET A 1 7.35 -92.73 16.45
C MET A 1 5.97 -92.16 16.78
N SER A 2 5.92 -90.87 17.11
CA SER A 2 4.74 -90.01 17.24
C SER A 2 4.00 -89.89 18.59
N PHE A 3 4.58 -88.98 19.39
CA PHE A 3 3.98 -87.83 20.08
C PHE A 3 2.81 -88.05 21.06
N ALA A 4 3.19 -88.11 22.34
CA ALA A 4 2.36 -87.71 23.47
C ALA A 4 2.20 -86.18 23.55
N ARG A 5 1.03 -85.80 24.07
CA ARG A 5 0.43 -84.47 24.19
C ARG A 5 1.32 -83.46 24.90
N SER A 6 1.37 -82.23 24.37
CA SER A 6 1.66 -81.04 25.17
C SER A 6 0.56 -80.02 24.95
N ALA A 7 -0.14 -79.71 26.02
CA ALA A 7 -1.24 -78.76 26.08
C ALA A 7 -0.67 -77.34 26.14
N PHE A 8 -1.04 -76.50 25.16
CA PHE A 8 -0.96 -75.06 25.32
C PHE A 8 -2.38 -74.53 25.44
N ALA A 9 -2.72 -74.11 26.66
CA ALA A 9 -3.99 -73.48 26.97
C ALA A 9 -4.05 -72.12 26.26
N LEU A 10 -4.89 -71.98 25.24
CA LEU A 10 -5.31 -70.68 24.74
C LEU A 10 -6.31 -70.09 25.73
N THR A 11 -5.82 -69.24 26.63
CA THR A 11 -6.65 -68.30 27.38
C THR A 11 -7.22 -67.27 26.40
N ALA A 12 -8.46 -67.49 25.95
CA ALA A 12 -9.21 -66.49 25.20
C ALA A 12 -9.44 -65.27 26.10
N ARG A 13 -8.62 -64.22 25.94
CA ARG A 13 -8.87 -62.93 26.57
C ARG A 13 -10.11 -62.33 25.92
N ALA A 14 -11.25 -62.48 26.58
CA ALA A 14 -12.48 -61.80 26.22
C ALA A 14 -12.21 -60.29 26.20
N ALA A 15 -12.11 -59.71 24.99
CA ALA A 15 -12.09 -58.27 24.81
C ALA A 15 -13.50 -57.77 25.15
N THR A 16 -13.68 -57.30 26.39
CA THR A 16 -14.82 -56.49 26.76
C THR A 16 -14.80 -55.25 25.88
N ARG A 17 -15.60 -55.25 24.82
CA ARG A 17 -15.94 -54.03 24.10
C ARG A 17 -16.66 -53.14 25.11
N SER A 18 -15.95 -52.18 25.70
CA SER A 18 -16.58 -51.05 26.36
C SER A 18 -17.53 -50.43 25.35
N ALA A 19 -18.82 -50.68 25.53
CA ALA A 19 -19.84 -49.86 24.91
C ALA A 19 -19.62 -48.45 25.46
N VAL A 20 -18.93 -47.61 24.69
CA VAL A 20 -18.97 -46.17 24.90
C VAL A 20 -20.43 -45.82 24.78
N SER A 21 -21.09 -45.62 25.92
CA SER A 21 -22.42 -45.03 25.98
C SER A 21 -22.36 -43.80 25.09
N ALA A 22 -23.11 -43.81 23.99
CA ALA A 22 -23.29 -42.65 23.15
C ALA A 22 -24.00 -41.62 24.02
N ALA A 23 -23.21 -40.81 24.73
CA ALA A 23 -23.72 -39.67 25.46
C ALA A 23 -24.59 -38.89 24.46
N PRO A 24 -25.85 -38.58 24.80
CA PRO A 24 -26.72 -37.87 23.88
C PRO A 24 -26.00 -36.58 23.52
N ARG A 25 -25.58 -36.44 22.24
CA ARG A 25 -25.15 -35.16 21.71
C ARG A 25 -26.36 -34.26 21.85
N ARG A 26 -26.36 -33.42 22.89
CA ARG A 26 -27.35 -32.38 23.07
C ARG A 26 -27.25 -31.53 21.82
N SER A 27 -28.16 -31.71 20.87
CA SER A 27 -28.35 -30.73 19.80
C SER A 27 -28.84 -29.48 20.51
N ILE A 28 -27.94 -28.54 20.78
CA ILE A 28 -28.29 -27.19 21.19
C ILE A 28 -28.87 -26.53 19.94
N ALA A 29 -30.07 -26.97 19.57
CA ALA A 29 -30.81 -26.55 18.41
C ALA A 29 -32.19 -26.13 18.87
N SER A 30 -32.25 -25.08 19.71
CA SER A 30 -33.45 -24.28 20.01
C SER A 30 -33.21 -23.34 21.21
N ALA A 31 -32.27 -22.40 21.10
CA ALA A 31 -32.26 -21.23 21.99
C ALA A 31 -32.64 -19.99 21.17
N PRO A 32 -33.40 -19.01 21.72
CA PRO A 32 -33.81 -17.79 21.01
C PRO A 32 -32.63 -16.97 20.47
N VAL A 33 -31.41 -17.24 20.95
CA VAL A 33 -30.13 -16.66 20.49
C VAL A 33 -29.92 -16.79 18.98
N GLY A 34 -30.41 -17.87 18.35
CA GLY A 34 -30.30 -18.05 16.90
C GLY A 34 -31.22 -17.10 16.11
N GLU A 35 -32.44 -16.89 16.58
CA GLU A 35 -33.43 -16.00 15.94
C GLU A 35 -33.06 -14.53 16.15
N GLU A 36 -32.60 -14.18 17.36
CA GLU A 36 -32.12 -12.84 17.69
C GLU A 36 -30.93 -12.44 16.79
N PHE A 37 -29.92 -13.30 16.65
CA PHE A 37 -28.78 -13.05 15.76
C PHE A 37 -29.17 -12.93 14.28
N ILE A 38 -30.11 -13.77 13.82
CA ILE A 38 -30.65 -13.68 12.45
C ILE A 38 -31.40 -12.36 12.26
N ASN A 39 -32.17 -11.93 13.26
CA ASN A 39 -32.92 -10.68 13.24
C ASN A 39 -31.99 -9.45 13.24
N GLU A 40 -30.96 -9.44 14.08
CA GLU A 40 -29.93 -8.40 14.10
C GLU A 40 -29.22 -8.26 12.75
N ARG A 41 -28.87 -9.38 12.10
CA ARG A 41 -28.27 -9.35 10.76
C ARG A 41 -29.20 -8.77 9.71
N LYS A 42 -30.48 -9.14 9.73
CA LYS A 42 -31.49 -8.56 8.83
C LYS A 42 -31.62 -7.06 9.06
N HIS A 43 -31.70 -6.63 10.31
CA HIS A 43 -31.77 -5.21 10.68
C HIS A 43 -30.52 -4.44 10.21
N ALA A 44 -29.32 -5.00 10.41
CA ALA A 44 -28.08 -4.39 9.93
C ALA A 44 -28.04 -4.29 8.39
N ALA A 45 -28.50 -5.33 7.69
CA ALA A 45 -28.58 -5.33 6.22
C ALA A 45 -29.57 -4.28 5.71
N GLU A 46 -30.75 -4.15 6.32
CA GLU A 46 -31.73 -3.12 5.97
C GLU A 46 -31.22 -1.70 6.26
N HIS A 47 -30.55 -1.50 7.39
CA HIS A 47 -29.95 -0.22 7.74
C HIS A 47 -28.82 0.17 6.76
N ALA A 48 -27.99 -0.80 6.38
CA ALA A 48 -26.95 -0.61 5.38
C ALA A 48 -27.53 -0.26 4.00
N GLY A 49 -28.61 -0.94 3.58
CA GLY A 49 -29.31 -0.64 2.34
C GLY A 49 -29.83 0.81 2.30
N LYS A 50 -30.54 1.24 3.35
CA LYS A 50 -31.04 2.62 3.47
C LYS A 50 -29.90 3.65 3.50
N SER A 51 -28.82 3.34 4.19
CA SER A 51 -27.64 4.20 4.27
C SER A 51 -26.94 4.32 2.90
N ALA A 52 -26.80 3.21 2.17
CA ALA A 52 -26.23 3.22 0.83
C ALA A 52 -27.08 4.04 -0.16
N ASP A 53 -28.41 3.90 -0.10
CA ASP A 53 -29.33 4.70 -0.92
C ASP A 53 -29.23 6.20 -0.61
N LEU A 54 -29.06 6.57 0.66
CA LEU A 54 -28.81 7.95 1.07
C LEU A 54 -27.50 8.50 0.46
N TRP A 55 -26.40 7.76 0.61
CA TRP A 55 -25.10 8.18 0.07
C TRP A 55 -25.07 8.22 -1.46
N ARG A 56 -25.81 7.34 -2.13
CA ARG A 56 -25.99 7.41 -3.59
C ARG A 56 -26.66 8.71 -3.99
N LYS A 57 -27.74 9.10 -3.30
CA LYS A 57 -28.45 10.36 -3.57
C LYS A 57 -27.58 11.58 -3.31
N ILE A 58 -26.86 11.61 -2.18
CA ILE A 58 -25.95 12.72 -1.87
C ILE A 58 -24.87 12.85 -2.97
N SER A 59 -24.26 11.74 -3.36
CA SER A 59 -23.26 11.75 -4.44
C SER A 59 -23.82 12.28 -5.75
N LEU A 60 -25.01 11.83 -6.16
CA LEU A 60 -25.63 12.22 -7.43
C LEU A 60 -26.19 13.66 -7.43
N TYR A 61 -26.82 14.07 -6.33
CA TYR A 61 -27.55 15.35 -6.26
C TYR A 61 -26.76 16.48 -5.61
N VAL A 62 -25.65 16.20 -4.92
CA VAL A 62 -24.81 17.21 -4.29
C VAL A 62 -23.41 17.19 -4.88
N CYS A 63 -22.72 16.04 -4.86
CA CYS A 63 -21.32 15.98 -5.29
C CYS A 63 -21.16 16.24 -6.80
N ILE A 64 -21.97 15.60 -7.66
CA ILE A 64 -21.89 15.83 -9.12
C ILE A 64 -22.18 17.28 -9.51
N PRO A 65 -23.30 17.91 -9.11
CA PRO A 65 -23.55 19.31 -9.45
C PRO A 65 -22.53 20.26 -8.81
N GLY A 66 -22.09 19.98 -7.57
CA GLY A 66 -21.01 20.74 -6.93
C GLY A 66 -19.70 20.68 -7.72
N ALA A 67 -19.32 19.49 -8.19
CA ALA A 67 -18.15 19.29 -9.05
C ALA A 67 -18.32 20.01 -10.41
N ALA A 68 -19.52 20.02 -10.99
CA ALA A 68 -19.78 20.72 -12.24
C ALA A 68 -19.60 22.25 -12.10
N VAL A 69 -20.11 22.84 -11.02
CA VAL A 69 -19.90 24.28 -10.74
C VAL A 69 -18.41 24.58 -10.56
N MET A 70 -17.70 23.76 -9.79
CA MET A 70 -16.26 23.92 -9.60
C MET A 70 -15.48 23.76 -10.91
N ALA A 71 -15.88 22.83 -11.78
CA ALA A 71 -15.24 22.62 -13.07
C ALA A 71 -15.36 23.86 -13.98
N VAL A 72 -16.54 24.48 -14.04
CA VAL A 72 -16.75 25.72 -14.81
C VAL A 72 -15.89 26.86 -14.24
N TYR A 73 -15.83 26.98 -12.91
CA TYR A 73 -15.02 28.00 -12.25
C TYR A 73 -13.52 27.82 -12.55
N ILE A 74 -13.00 26.61 -12.38
CA ILE A 74 -11.59 26.28 -12.66
C ILE A 74 -11.27 26.49 -14.14
N TYR A 75 -12.20 26.16 -15.05
CA TYR A 75 -12.02 26.42 -16.48
C TYR A 75 -11.79 27.91 -16.77
N GLY A 76 -12.54 28.81 -16.11
CA GLY A 76 -12.33 30.25 -16.26
C GLY A 76 -10.96 30.72 -15.73
N ILE A 77 -10.52 30.16 -14.60
CA ILE A 77 -9.19 30.44 -14.05
C ILE A 77 -8.09 29.97 -15.00
N GLU A 78 -8.20 28.75 -15.51
CA GLU A 78 -7.20 28.18 -16.42
C GLU A 78 -7.15 28.95 -17.75
N ALA A 79 -8.30 29.38 -18.28
CA ALA A 79 -8.35 30.23 -19.47
C ALA A 79 -7.62 31.57 -19.24
N ALA A 80 -7.77 32.17 -18.05
CA ALA A 80 -7.02 33.37 -17.70
C ALA A 80 -5.51 33.12 -17.56
N HIS A 81 -5.10 31.97 -16.99
CA HIS A 81 -3.69 31.58 -16.92
C HIS A 81 -3.07 31.40 -18.30
N ILE A 82 -3.79 30.77 -19.22
CA ILE A 82 -3.35 30.60 -20.61
C ILE A 82 -3.19 31.98 -21.27
N HIS A 83 -4.17 32.88 -21.11
CA HIS A 83 -4.10 34.22 -21.68
C HIS A 83 -2.93 35.05 -21.12
N HIS A 84 -2.68 35.01 -19.81
CA HIS A 84 -1.53 35.69 -19.21
C HIS A 84 -0.21 35.12 -19.71
N ARG A 85 -0.08 33.79 -19.79
CA ARG A 85 1.12 33.14 -20.33
C ARG A 85 1.36 33.56 -21.78
N ASP A 86 0.33 33.56 -22.61
CA ASP A 86 0.45 33.90 -24.02
C ASP A 86 0.78 35.39 -24.20
N HIS A 87 0.27 36.26 -23.32
CA HIS A 87 0.64 37.68 -23.24
C HIS A 87 2.11 37.89 -22.86
N GLU A 88 2.59 37.22 -21.81
CA GLU A 88 4.00 37.25 -21.40
C GLU A 88 4.93 36.82 -22.54
N ILE A 89 4.57 35.75 -23.28
CA ILE A 89 5.33 35.30 -24.45
C ILE A 89 5.34 36.36 -25.55
N HIS A 90 4.20 37.01 -25.81
CA HIS A 90 4.09 38.03 -26.84
C HIS A 90 4.91 39.29 -26.52
N GLU A 91 4.89 39.76 -25.27
CA GLU A 91 5.66 40.92 -24.82
C GLU A 91 7.18 40.67 -24.80
N ASN A 92 7.58 39.41 -24.59
CA ASN A 92 8.97 38.99 -24.52
C ASN A 92 9.53 38.47 -25.85
N GLY A 93 8.92 38.82 -26.99
CA GLY A 93 9.45 38.52 -28.32
C GLY A 93 9.24 37.08 -28.78
N GLY A 94 8.25 36.37 -28.23
CA GLY A 94 7.91 35.01 -28.61
C GLY A 94 8.49 33.93 -27.68
N GLU A 95 9.19 34.32 -26.62
CA GLU A 95 9.72 33.40 -25.60
C GLU A 95 9.25 33.80 -24.19
N LEU A 96 9.23 32.85 -23.25
CA LEU A 96 8.87 33.15 -21.87
C LEU A 96 9.95 34.04 -21.21
N PRO A 97 9.57 34.94 -20.29
CA PRO A 97 10.54 35.72 -19.53
C PRO A 97 11.54 34.80 -18.80
N GLU A 98 12.80 35.19 -18.82
CA GLU A 98 13.83 34.51 -18.04
C GLU A 98 13.48 34.60 -16.55
N ARG A 99 13.22 33.45 -15.93
CA ARG A 99 12.93 33.40 -14.50
C ARG A 99 14.24 33.49 -13.72
N VAL A 100 14.30 34.42 -12.78
CA VAL A 100 15.43 34.56 -11.86
C VAL A 100 15.61 33.27 -11.05
N MET A 101 16.78 32.64 -11.19
CA MET A 101 17.15 31.45 -10.43
C MET A 101 17.85 31.86 -9.16
N TYR A 102 17.20 31.59 -8.03
CA TYR A 102 17.82 31.74 -6.72
C TYR A 102 18.59 30.49 -6.32
N GLU A 103 19.56 30.63 -5.43
CA GLU A 103 20.41 29.53 -4.94
C GLU A 103 19.62 28.35 -4.34
N TYR A 104 18.43 28.64 -3.80
CA TYR A 104 17.55 27.60 -3.25
C TYR A 104 16.72 26.86 -4.29
N ASN A 105 16.64 27.37 -5.53
CA ASN A 105 15.93 26.70 -6.61
C ASN A 105 16.76 25.52 -7.10
N ASN A 106 16.10 24.42 -7.49
CA ASN A 106 16.76 23.27 -8.12
C ASN A 106 17.92 22.63 -7.33
N ILE A 107 17.97 22.81 -6.00
CA ILE A 107 18.97 22.16 -5.14
C ILE A 107 18.89 20.63 -5.33
N ARG A 108 20.06 20.03 -5.58
CA ARG A 108 20.26 18.58 -5.52
C ARG A 108 21.12 18.27 -4.30
N LYS A 109 20.52 17.57 -3.32
CA LYS A 109 21.22 17.03 -2.16
C LYS A 109 20.97 15.54 -2.11
N ARG A 110 21.99 14.73 -2.41
CA ARG A 110 21.97 13.30 -2.11
C ARG A 110 22.38 13.13 -0.65
N VAL A 111 21.43 12.77 0.20
CA VAL A 111 21.78 12.22 1.52
C VAL A 111 22.35 10.83 1.25
N SER A 112 23.68 10.71 1.28
CA SER A 112 24.34 9.41 1.28
C SER A 112 24.15 8.75 2.65
N THR A 113 22.90 8.41 2.97
CA THR A 113 22.64 7.46 4.06
C THR A 113 23.01 6.11 3.51
N ALA A 114 24.27 5.72 3.72
CA ALA A 114 24.58 4.32 3.90
C ALA A 114 23.76 3.84 5.10
N ILE A 115 22.50 3.47 4.88
CA ILE A 115 21.72 2.68 5.82
C ILE A 115 22.36 1.29 5.75
N CYS A 116 23.51 1.14 6.40
CA CYS A 116 23.87 -0.13 6.99
C CYS A 116 22.73 -0.42 7.96
N ILE A 117 21.71 -1.16 7.51
CA ILE A 117 20.80 -1.86 8.42
C ILE A 117 21.71 -2.88 9.09
N PRO A 118 22.13 -2.73 10.37
CA PRO A 118 22.72 -3.85 11.05
C PRO A 118 21.57 -4.84 11.20
N ILE A 119 21.49 -5.81 10.29
CA ILE A 119 20.75 -7.03 10.55
C ILE A 119 21.41 -7.57 11.82
N ILE A 120 20.66 -7.51 12.91
CA ILE A 120 21.02 -8.01 14.23
C ILE A 120 21.18 -9.52 14.11
N ILE A 121 22.35 -9.96 13.62
CA ILE A 121 22.86 -11.31 13.82
C ILE A 121 24.22 -11.12 14.49
N HIS A 122 24.17 -11.22 15.81
CA HIS A 122 25.26 -11.01 16.73
C HIS A 122 26.28 -12.16 16.64
N ARG A 123 27.14 -12.16 15.61
CA ARG A 123 28.48 -12.81 15.57
C ARG A 123 28.98 -12.87 14.13
N PHE A 124 29.76 -11.87 13.72
CA PHE A 124 30.99 -12.07 12.95
C PHE A 124 31.74 -10.73 12.88
N PHE A 125 32.24 -10.30 14.04
CA PHE A 125 33.37 -9.39 14.05
C PHE A 125 34.58 -10.24 13.66
N LEU A 126 35.03 -10.13 12.41
CA LEU A 126 36.43 -10.16 11.97
C LEU A 126 36.48 -10.35 10.44
N THR A 127 37.44 -9.64 9.83
CA THR A 127 37.89 -9.68 8.42
C THR A 127 37.00 -9.05 7.35
N CYS A 128 37.07 -7.71 7.23
CA CYS A 128 37.23 -7.05 5.94
C CYS A 128 37.83 -5.66 6.15
N ALA A 129 39.14 -5.62 6.42
CA ALA A 129 39.94 -4.41 6.44
C ALA A 129 41.05 -4.54 5.38
N HIS A 130 40.69 -4.50 4.09
CA HIS A 130 41.55 -3.92 3.06
C HIS A 130 40.84 -3.86 1.71
N THR A 131 41.07 -2.74 1.03
CA THR A 131 40.82 -2.51 -0.41
C THR A 131 39.39 -2.14 -0.79
N SER A 132 39.09 -0.84 -0.69
CA SER A 132 38.35 -0.17 -1.75
C SER A 132 39.05 1.16 -2.03
N PRO A 133 39.64 1.35 -3.21
CA PRO A 133 40.38 2.55 -3.54
C PRO A 133 39.39 3.69 -3.74
N LEU A 134 39.81 4.90 -3.36
CA LEU A 134 39.50 6.14 -4.08
C LEU A 134 38.07 6.21 -4.65
N LEU A 135 37.06 6.44 -3.80
CA LEU A 135 35.98 7.31 -4.25
C LEU A 135 36.57 8.71 -4.28
N SER A 136 37.28 8.99 -5.38
CA SER A 136 37.35 10.32 -5.93
C SER A 136 35.95 10.90 -5.80
N SER A 137 35.85 11.96 -5.01
CA SER A 137 34.68 12.84 -4.97
C SER A 137 34.58 13.51 -6.34
N SER A 138 34.29 12.74 -7.39
CA SER A 138 33.80 13.29 -8.63
C SER A 138 32.43 13.85 -8.32
N SER A 139 32.34 15.17 -8.42
CA SER A 139 31.14 16.00 -8.47
C SER A 139 30.25 15.63 -9.66
N ALA A 140 30.00 14.35 -9.91
CA ALA A 140 29.01 13.91 -10.88
C ALA A 140 27.66 14.36 -10.32
N ALA A 141 27.06 15.35 -10.99
CA ALA A 141 25.79 15.97 -10.67
C ALA A 141 24.84 14.95 -10.01
N GLN A 142 24.45 15.26 -8.78
CA GLN A 142 23.71 14.34 -7.91
C GLN A 142 22.36 14.01 -8.56
N SER A 143 22.33 12.89 -9.28
CA SER A 143 21.21 12.48 -10.12
C SER A 143 20.24 11.59 -9.35
N PHE A 144 18.99 11.60 -9.82
CA PHE A 144 17.96 10.67 -9.36
C PHE A 144 18.33 9.24 -9.78
N PRO A 145 17.84 8.20 -9.08
CA PRO A 145 18.17 6.82 -9.42
C PRO A 145 17.66 6.36 -10.81
N TRP A 146 16.77 7.13 -11.45
CA TRP A 146 16.24 6.86 -12.79
C TRP A 146 16.75 7.84 -13.87
N GLY A 147 17.52 8.88 -13.52
CA GLY A 147 17.98 9.88 -14.49
C GLY A 147 18.30 11.25 -13.87
N GLN A 148 18.56 12.24 -14.72
CA GLN A 148 18.98 13.58 -14.29
C GLN A 148 17.80 14.50 -13.88
N GLN A 149 16.59 14.20 -14.35
CA GLN A 149 15.40 15.05 -14.16
C GLN A 149 14.35 14.39 -13.25
N SER A 150 13.44 15.21 -12.71
CA SER A 150 12.31 14.71 -11.92
C SER A 150 11.33 13.92 -12.79
N LEU A 151 10.53 13.05 -12.17
CA LEU A 151 9.56 12.21 -12.90
C LEU A 151 8.53 13.04 -13.69
N PHE A 152 8.15 14.21 -13.18
CA PHE A 152 7.23 15.14 -13.83
C PHE A 152 7.95 16.39 -14.35
N PHE A 153 9.18 16.23 -14.85
CA PHE A 153 9.91 17.33 -15.44
C PHE A 153 9.28 17.75 -16.76
N ASN A 154 8.91 19.03 -16.86
CA ASN A 154 8.42 19.65 -18.08
C ASN A 154 9.43 20.72 -18.53
N GLN A 155 10.07 20.51 -19.69
CA GLN A 155 11.05 21.44 -20.28
C GLN A 155 10.53 22.86 -20.49
N LYS A 156 9.21 23.04 -20.64
CA LYS A 156 8.58 24.35 -20.82
C LYS A 156 8.38 25.11 -19.50
N ALA A 157 8.34 24.38 -18.38
CA ALA A 157 7.98 24.95 -17.08
C ALA A 157 9.09 24.79 -16.02
N ASN A 158 10.07 23.91 -16.24
CA ASN A 158 11.15 23.62 -15.33
C ASN A 158 12.48 23.77 -16.05
N TYR A 159 13.43 24.41 -15.39
CA TYR A 159 14.80 24.49 -15.89
C TYR A 159 15.58 23.28 -15.37
N PRO A 160 16.48 22.70 -16.18
CA PRO A 160 17.41 21.72 -15.66
C PRO A 160 18.23 22.37 -14.54
N SER A 161 18.54 21.61 -13.48
CA SER A 161 19.62 22.02 -12.58
C SER A 161 20.88 21.98 -13.43
N GLU A 162 21.49 23.14 -13.68
CA GLU A 162 22.82 23.19 -14.31
C GLU A 162 23.78 22.31 -13.50
N GLU A 163 24.80 21.76 -14.16
CA GLU A 163 25.94 21.19 -13.46
C GLU A 163 26.62 22.33 -12.70
N MET A 164 26.17 22.59 -11.46
CA MET A 164 26.99 23.32 -10.49
C MET A 164 28.22 22.48 -10.15
#